data_AF-R7ZSM5-F1
#
_entry.id   AF-R7ZSM5-F1
#
_cell.length_a   1.000
_cell.length_b   1.000
_cell.length_c   1.000
_cell.angle_alpha   90.00
_cell.angle_beta   90.00
_cell.angle_gamma   90.00
#
_symmetry.space_group_name_H-M   'P 1'
#
loop_
_entity.id
_entity.type
_entity.pdbx_description
1 polymer ?
#
loop_
_entity_poly.entity_id
_entity_poly.type
_entity_poly.pdbx_seq_one_letter_code
_entity_poly.pdbx_strand_id
1 'polypeptide(L)'
;MIGASCKNNDRELVVGKIQQASDLVTAEFVVDKVVFGKKSKKVFFIPVNEASFLAYSQAKIKTGIDLNRITESDIVIDGTKISISLPPIEVINFSYPPDKFVEDTLISNPNRFLNNISLEDQEEFFRMAETDIRESLPYLGIVKTSQEHTRKMMHSLLKALGFNEIYISFQDDGLKIRQVTINDPVDSVTPK
;
A
#
# COMPACT_ATOMS: atom_id res chain seq x y z
N MET A 1 2.48 -33.94 -38.68
CA MET A 1 2.71 -33.02 -37.54
C MET A 1 1.64 -31.95 -37.57
N ILE A 2 0.54 -32.13 -36.84
CA ILE A 2 -0.51 -31.11 -36.66
C ILE A 2 -0.97 -31.27 -35.22
N GLY A 3 -0.74 -30.27 -34.35
CA GLY A 3 -1.14 -30.42 -32.94
C GLY A 3 -0.76 -29.32 -31.95
N ALA A 4 -0.21 -28.17 -32.38
CA ALA A 4 0.17 -27.11 -31.44
C ALA A 4 -0.69 -25.83 -31.52
N SER A 5 -1.60 -25.69 -32.50
CA SER A 5 -2.23 -24.39 -32.79
C SER A 5 -3.46 -24.05 -31.93
N CYS A 6 -4.16 -25.03 -31.35
CA CYS A 6 -5.40 -24.77 -30.61
C CYS A 6 -5.17 -24.35 -29.15
N LYS A 7 -4.05 -24.72 -28.52
CA LYS A 7 -3.79 -24.41 -27.09
C LYS A 7 -3.34 -22.97 -26.83
N ASN A 8 -2.72 -22.31 -27.82
CA ASN A 8 -2.24 -20.93 -27.64
C ASN A 8 -3.39 -19.92 -27.66
N ASN A 9 -4.37 -20.12 -28.53
CA ASN A 9 -5.45 -19.15 -28.74
C ASN A 9 -6.33 -18.96 -27.49
N ASP A 10 -6.59 -20.03 -26.74
CA ASP A 10 -7.41 -19.97 -25.53
C ASP A 10 -6.72 -19.18 -24.40
N ARG A 11 -5.39 -19.29 -24.28
CA ARG A 11 -4.62 -18.57 -23.25
C ARG A 11 -4.60 -17.09 -23.52
N GLU A 12 -4.33 -16.70 -24.76
CA GLU A 12 -4.32 -15.30 -25.19
C GLU A 12 -5.68 -14.63 -24.93
N LEU A 13 -6.78 -15.30 -25.25
CA LEU A 13 -8.14 -14.81 -24.96
C LEU A 13 -8.42 -14.65 -23.47
N VAL A 14 -7.94 -15.57 -22.63
CA VAL A 14 -8.10 -15.49 -21.17
C VAL A 14 -7.26 -14.35 -20.59
N VAL A 15 -5.98 -14.23 -20.99
CA VAL A 15 -5.10 -13.12 -20.58
C VAL A 15 -5.75 -11.79 -20.95
N GLY A 16 -6.21 -11.63 -22.19
CA GLY A 16 -6.85 -10.40 -22.65
C GLY A 16 -8.12 -10.04 -21.87
N LYS A 17 -8.91 -11.04 -21.44
CA LYS A 17 -10.09 -10.81 -20.58
C LYS A 17 -9.72 -10.39 -19.16
N ILE A 18 -8.65 -10.96 -18.61
CA ILE A 18 -8.16 -10.62 -17.27
C ILE A 18 -7.59 -9.19 -17.27
N GLN A 19 -6.78 -8.84 -18.26
CA GLN A 19 -6.09 -7.55 -18.34
C GLN A 19 -7.02 -6.34 -18.57
N GLN A 20 -8.26 -6.53 -19.03
CA GLN A 20 -9.23 -5.43 -19.23
C GLN A 20 -9.53 -4.60 -17.97
N ALA A 21 -9.26 -5.15 -16.78
CA ALA A 21 -9.46 -4.43 -15.51
C ALA A 21 -8.24 -3.57 -15.09
N SER A 22 -7.09 -3.65 -15.79
CA SER A 22 -5.81 -2.98 -15.48
C SER A 22 -5.25 -3.27 -14.08
N ASP A 23 -5.84 -2.71 -13.04
CA ASP A 23 -5.49 -2.92 -11.63
C ASP A 23 -6.70 -3.48 -10.88
N LEU A 24 -6.52 -4.59 -10.16
CA LEU A 24 -7.57 -5.16 -9.31
C LEU A 24 -7.32 -4.78 -7.85
N VAL A 25 -8.02 -3.76 -7.35
CA VAL A 25 -8.06 -3.45 -5.91
C VAL A 25 -8.88 -4.51 -5.18
N THR A 26 -8.28 -5.23 -4.24
CA THR A 26 -8.91 -6.36 -3.55
C THR A 26 -9.14 -6.14 -2.06
N ALA A 27 -8.44 -5.18 -1.46
CA ALA A 27 -8.66 -4.80 -0.07
C ALA A 27 -8.35 -3.31 0.17
N GLU A 28 -9.06 -2.73 1.14
CA GLU A 28 -8.78 -1.42 1.71
C GLU A 28 -8.56 -1.59 3.21
N PHE A 29 -7.48 -1.02 3.72
CA PHE A 29 -7.11 -1.03 5.13
C PHE A 29 -7.08 0.39 5.67
N VAL A 30 -7.54 0.54 6.91
CA VAL A 30 -7.42 1.77 7.68
C VAL A 30 -6.43 1.50 8.81
N VAL A 31 -5.38 2.30 8.89
CA VAL A 31 -4.33 2.17 9.90
C VAL A 31 -4.34 3.43 10.75
N ASP A 32 -4.73 3.27 12.01
CA ASP A 32 -4.67 4.33 13.01
C ASP A 32 -3.30 4.30 13.71
N LYS A 33 -2.74 5.48 13.97
CA LYS A 33 -1.49 5.64 14.70
C LYS A 33 -1.62 6.74 15.74
N VAL A 34 -1.14 6.45 16.94
CA VAL A 34 -0.90 7.46 17.98
C VAL A 34 0.53 7.96 17.80
N VAL A 35 0.67 9.26 17.62
CA VAL A 35 1.95 9.94 17.38
C VAL A 35 2.33 10.66 18.66
N PHE A 36 3.45 10.26 19.24
CA PHE A 36 3.95 10.87 20.47
C PHE A 36 5.35 11.42 20.22
N GLY A 37 5.53 12.71 20.51
CA GLY A 37 6.77 13.45 20.32
C GLY A 37 7.21 14.12 21.61
N LYS A 38 8.53 14.25 21.80
CA LYS A 38 9.11 14.99 22.92
C LYS A 38 10.22 15.89 22.40
N LYS A 39 10.25 17.15 22.83
CA LYS A 39 11.30 18.11 22.49
C LYS A 39 11.90 18.68 23.77
N SER A 40 13.17 18.39 24.02
CA SER A 40 13.91 18.97 25.14
C SER A 40 14.76 20.15 24.68
N LYS A 41 14.62 21.30 25.34
CA LYS A 41 15.52 22.44 25.15
C LYS A 41 16.63 22.37 26.18
N LYS A 42 17.88 22.29 25.71
CA LYS A 42 19.09 22.32 26.56
C LYS A 42 19.72 23.70 26.54
N VAL A 43 20.16 24.18 27.70
CA VAL A 43 21.02 25.37 27.84
C VAL A 43 22.29 24.93 28.53
N PHE A 44 23.45 25.15 27.90
CA PHE A 44 24.77 24.85 28.48
C PHE A 44 24.84 23.42 29.09
N PHE A 45 24.27 22.43 28.38
CA PHE A 45 24.17 21.00 28.76
C PHE A 45 23.09 20.59 29.78
N ILE A 46 22.33 21.52 30.34
CA ILE A 46 21.24 21.22 31.29
C ILE A 46 19.89 21.21 30.53
N PRO A 47 19.05 20.16 30.63
CA PRO A 47 17.69 20.18 30.12
C PRO A 47 16.84 21.14 30.96
N VAL A 48 16.38 22.23 30.36
CA VAL A 48 15.63 23.29 31.05
C VAL A 48 14.13 23.11 30.89
N ASN A 49 13.70 22.50 29.79
CA ASN A 49 12.30 22.34 29.43
C ASN A 49 12.09 21.11 28.54
N GLU A 50 11.00 20.38 28.74
CA GLU A 50 10.52 19.25 27.93
C GLU A 50 9.08 19.52 27.46
N ALA A 51 8.94 19.74 26.16
CA ALA A 51 7.67 19.86 25.45
C ALA A 51 7.21 18.47 24.99
N SER A 52 5.92 18.17 25.14
CA SER A 52 5.32 16.90 24.72
C SER A 52 4.25 17.15 23.68
N PHE A 53 4.24 16.31 22.65
CA PHE A 53 3.28 16.36 21.56
C PHE A 53 2.56 15.01 21.48
N LEU A 54 1.24 15.07 21.38
CA LEU A 54 0.39 13.91 21.11
C LEU A 54 -0.54 14.26 19.96
N ALA A 55 -0.64 13.36 18.99
CA ALA A 55 -1.62 13.43 17.92
C ALA A 55 -2.15 12.03 17.56
N TYR A 56 -3.35 11.99 17.01
CA TYR A 56 -3.91 10.80 16.38
C TYR A 56 -3.84 10.98 14.87
N SER A 57 -3.47 9.94 14.16
CA SER A 57 -3.39 9.95 12.71
C SER A 57 -3.96 8.68 12.09
N GLN A 58 -4.36 8.79 10.82
CA GLN A 58 -4.97 7.68 10.09
C GLN A 58 -4.48 7.65 8.65
N ALA A 59 -4.06 6.48 8.20
CA ALA A 59 -3.74 6.19 6.80
C ALA A 59 -4.78 5.25 6.19
N LYS A 60 -5.03 5.39 4.88
CA LYS A 60 -5.80 4.46 4.06
C LYS A 60 -4.90 3.80 3.03
N ILE A 61 -4.91 2.47 2.99
CA ILE A 61 -4.07 1.66 2.12
C ILE A 61 -4.96 0.78 1.26
N LYS A 62 -4.89 0.96 -0.06
CA LYS A 62 -5.54 0.08 -1.03
C LYS A 62 -4.50 -0.86 -1.61
N THR A 63 -4.79 -2.14 -1.55
CA THR A 63 -3.92 -3.19 -2.09
C THR A 63 -4.63 -4.01 -3.15
N GLY A 64 -3.83 -4.65 -3.97
CA GLY A 64 -4.34 -5.46 -5.07
C GLY A 64 -3.22 -6.06 -5.90
N ILE A 65 -3.54 -6.35 -7.16
CA ILE A 65 -2.59 -6.86 -8.14
C ILE A 65 -2.72 -6.09 -9.46
N ASP A 66 -1.57 -5.84 -10.09
CA ASP A 66 -1.48 -5.33 -11.46
C ASP A 66 -1.68 -6.48 -12.43
N LEU A 67 -2.86 -6.55 -13.06
CA LEU A 67 -3.24 -7.66 -13.93
C LEU A 67 -2.49 -7.62 -15.26
N ASN A 68 -1.92 -6.48 -15.65
CA ASN A 68 -1.12 -6.35 -16.88
C ASN A 68 0.19 -7.14 -16.80
N ARG A 69 0.63 -7.50 -15.58
CA ARG A 69 1.81 -8.34 -15.36
C ARG A 69 1.56 -9.82 -15.57
N ILE A 70 0.30 -10.24 -15.74
CA ILE A 70 -0.04 -11.62 -16.04
C ILE A 70 0.23 -11.87 -17.52
N THR A 71 1.02 -12.89 -17.80
CA THR A 71 1.39 -13.32 -19.15
C THR A 71 0.83 -14.71 -19.44
N GLU A 72 0.91 -15.15 -20.70
CA GLU A 72 0.52 -16.53 -21.07
C GLU A 72 1.33 -17.59 -20.32
N SER A 73 2.60 -17.31 -19.97
CA SER A 73 3.43 -18.23 -19.18
C SER A 73 2.95 -18.43 -17.76
N ASP A 74 2.17 -17.49 -17.22
CA ASP A 74 1.57 -17.60 -15.89
C ASP A 74 0.30 -18.46 -15.89
N ILE A 75 -0.19 -18.90 -17.07
CA ILE A 75 -1.46 -19.60 -17.24
C ILE A 75 -1.26 -20.98 -17.91
N VAL A 76 -1.78 -22.01 -17.24
CA VAL A 76 -1.89 -23.36 -17.79
C VAL A 76 -3.34 -23.76 -17.86
N ILE A 77 -3.83 -24.06 -19.07
CA ILE A 77 -5.19 -24.53 -19.33
C ILE A 77 -5.14 -25.98 -19.83
N ASP A 78 -5.97 -26.83 -19.23
CA ASP A 78 -6.21 -28.21 -19.65
C ASP A 78 -7.71 -28.53 -19.57
N GLY A 79 -8.42 -28.43 -20.69
CA GLY A 79 -9.88 -28.56 -20.72
C GLY A 79 -10.56 -27.48 -19.85
N THR A 80 -11.32 -27.89 -18.84
CA THR A 80 -11.99 -26.99 -17.88
C THR A 80 -11.15 -26.68 -16.64
N LYS A 81 -9.90 -27.14 -16.61
CA LYS A 81 -8.94 -26.85 -15.54
C LYS A 81 -8.06 -25.66 -15.92
N ILE A 82 -7.89 -24.74 -14.99
CA ILE A 82 -6.99 -23.61 -15.11
C ILE A 82 -6.07 -23.51 -13.89
N SER A 83 -4.79 -23.32 -14.13
CA SER A 83 -3.81 -22.94 -13.10
C SER A 83 -3.24 -21.58 -13.47
N ILE A 84 -3.28 -20.63 -12.53
CA ILE A 84 -2.77 -19.27 -12.73
C ILE A 84 -1.82 -18.89 -11.60
N SER A 85 -0.66 -18.33 -11.99
CA SER A 85 0.29 -17.69 -11.08
C SER A 85 0.09 -16.18 -11.10
N LEU A 86 -0.50 -15.64 -10.04
CA LEU A 86 -0.77 -14.21 -9.94
C LEU A 86 0.49 -13.44 -9.51
N PRO A 87 0.65 -12.19 -9.96
CA PRO A 87 1.71 -11.33 -9.48
C PRO A 87 1.52 -11.03 -7.98
N PRO A 88 2.60 -10.62 -7.28
CA PRO A 88 2.55 -10.31 -5.86
C PRO A 88 1.58 -9.18 -5.53
N ILE A 89 1.10 -9.17 -4.29
CA ILE A 89 0.27 -8.08 -3.79
C ILE A 89 1.07 -6.78 -3.78
N GLU A 90 0.45 -5.71 -4.25
CA GLU A 90 1.03 -4.38 -4.21
C GLU A 90 0.13 -3.34 -3.56
N VAL A 91 0.77 -2.29 -3.05
CA VAL A 91 0.09 -1.07 -2.62
C VAL A 91 -0.22 -0.24 -3.86
N ILE A 92 -1.49 -0.25 -4.26
CA ILE A 92 -2.01 0.53 -5.40
C ILE A 92 -2.17 1.99 -5.00
N ASN A 93 -2.63 2.23 -3.77
CA ASN A 93 -2.72 3.59 -3.22
C ASN A 93 -2.38 3.60 -1.73
N PHE A 94 -1.58 4.58 -1.34
CA PHE A 94 -1.32 4.92 0.04
C PHE A 94 -1.74 6.38 0.24
N SER A 95 -2.69 6.63 1.12
CA SER A 95 -3.19 7.97 1.43
C SER A 95 -3.01 8.24 2.93
N TYR A 96 -2.30 9.32 3.24
CA TYR A 96 -2.09 9.80 4.60
C TYR A 96 -2.35 11.30 4.63
N PRO A 97 -3.62 11.71 4.78
CA PRO A 97 -4.00 13.11 4.57
C PRO A 97 -3.81 13.95 5.85
N PRO A 98 -3.34 15.22 5.75
CA PRO A 98 -3.10 16.08 6.91
C PRO A 98 -4.32 16.32 7.82
N ASP A 99 -5.54 16.33 7.26
CA ASP A 99 -6.77 16.54 8.03
C ASP A 99 -7.07 15.40 9.02
N LYS A 100 -6.42 14.24 8.84
CA LYS A 100 -6.52 13.10 9.76
C LYS A 100 -5.45 13.11 10.84
N PHE A 101 -4.48 14.02 10.78
CA PHE A 101 -3.49 14.21 11.81
C PHE A 101 -3.99 15.27 12.81
N VAL A 102 -4.58 14.81 13.90
CA VAL A 102 -5.28 15.67 14.87
C VAL A 102 -4.51 15.70 16.18
N GLU A 103 -4.01 16.88 16.53
CA GLU A 103 -3.32 17.13 17.80
C GLU A 103 -4.27 16.96 19.00
N ASP A 104 -3.81 16.24 20.03
CA ASP A 104 -4.47 16.19 21.32
C ASP A 104 -4.11 17.43 22.15
N THR A 105 -5.00 18.43 22.10
CA THR A 105 -4.82 19.71 22.79
C THR A 105 -4.75 19.61 24.32
N LEU A 106 -5.14 18.49 24.95
CA LEU A 106 -5.00 18.33 26.41
C LEU A 106 -3.55 18.09 26.82
N ILE A 107 -2.81 17.36 25.99
CA ILE A 107 -1.40 17.04 26.19
C ILE A 107 -0.50 18.09 25.53
N SER A 108 -0.88 18.55 24.34
CA SER A 108 -0.09 19.44 23.51
C SER A 108 -0.31 20.94 23.83
N ASN A 109 -1.11 21.29 24.85
CA ASN A 109 -1.48 22.68 25.16
C ASN A 109 -0.27 23.62 25.39
N PRO A 110 -0.08 24.65 24.56
CA PRO A 110 1.03 25.59 24.71
C PRO A 110 0.92 26.49 25.95
N ASN A 111 -0.29 26.64 26.52
CA ASN A 111 -0.53 27.42 27.74
C ASN A 111 -0.12 26.66 29.02
N ARG A 112 0.21 25.36 28.94
CA ARG A 112 0.82 24.62 30.05
C ARG A 112 2.31 24.94 30.13
N PHE A 113 2.63 26.14 30.64
CA PHE A 113 3.91 26.77 31.08
C PHE A 113 5.24 26.49 30.33
N LEU A 114 5.35 25.48 29.48
CA LEU A 114 6.58 24.86 29.02
C LEU A 114 6.45 24.12 27.67
N ASN A 115 5.24 23.96 27.12
CA ASN A 115 5.07 23.25 25.85
C ASN A 115 5.16 24.18 24.63
N ASN A 116 6.31 24.22 23.94
CA ASN A 116 6.46 24.99 22.70
C ASN A 116 6.83 24.03 21.56
N ILE A 117 5.81 23.51 20.89
CA ILE A 117 5.91 22.71 19.67
C ILE A 117 5.70 23.68 18.49
N SER A 118 6.69 23.81 17.61
CA SER A 118 6.57 24.64 16.41
C SER A 118 5.81 23.91 15.30
N LEU A 119 5.35 24.64 14.29
CA LEU A 119 4.78 24.03 13.08
C LEU A 119 5.76 23.04 12.42
N GLU A 120 7.04 23.37 12.40
CA GLU A 120 8.07 22.48 11.83
C GLU A 120 8.26 21.19 12.65
N ASP A 121 8.13 21.26 13.97
CA ASP A 121 8.11 20.05 14.81
C ASP A 121 6.89 19.17 14.46
N GLN A 122 5.72 19.78 14.21
CA GLN A 122 4.51 19.05 13.82
C GLN A 122 4.66 18.39 12.44
N GLU A 123 5.27 19.08 11.48
CA GLU A 123 5.58 18.53 10.16
C GLU A 123 6.58 17.36 10.26
N GLU A 124 7.58 17.46 11.14
CA GLU A 124 8.50 16.36 11.41
C GLU A 124 7.77 15.15 12.00
N PHE A 125 6.92 15.36 13.01
CA PHE A 125 6.11 14.28 13.60
C PHE A 125 5.15 13.66 12.58
N PHE A 126 4.55 14.46 11.70
CA PHE A 126 3.71 13.98 10.62
C PHE A 126 4.50 13.06 9.67
N ARG A 127 5.67 13.49 9.20
CA ARG A 127 6.52 12.71 8.29
C ARG A 127 7.01 11.42 8.94
N MET A 128 7.48 11.48 10.18
CA MET A 128 7.89 10.28 10.92
C MET A 128 6.72 9.31 11.08
N ALA A 129 5.52 9.83 11.37
CA ALA A 129 4.35 8.99 11.49
C ALA A 129 3.98 8.29 10.17
N GLU A 130 4.08 9.00 9.03
CA GLU A 130 3.87 8.40 7.72
C GLU A 130 4.90 7.30 7.43
N THR A 131 6.19 7.58 7.68
CA THR A 131 7.29 6.62 7.50
C THR A 131 7.06 5.37 8.34
N ASP A 132 6.76 5.53 9.63
CA ASP A 132 6.49 4.41 10.53
C ASP A 132 5.33 3.55 10.04
N ILE A 133 4.24 4.15 9.55
CA ILE A 133 3.11 3.40 8.99
C ILE A 133 3.58 2.59 7.79
N ARG A 134 4.32 3.21 6.85
CA ARG A 134 4.83 2.54 5.64
C ARG A 134 5.74 1.36 5.97
N GLU A 135 6.65 1.54 6.91
CA GLU A 135 7.57 0.48 7.36
C GLU A 135 6.84 -0.66 8.09
N SER A 136 5.71 -0.36 8.75
CA SER A 136 4.92 -1.36 9.43
C SER A 136 4.05 -2.24 8.52
N LEU A 137 3.70 -1.76 7.30
CA LEU A 137 2.72 -2.44 6.42
C LEU A 137 2.97 -3.94 6.19
N PRO A 138 4.22 -4.41 5.96
CA PRO A 138 4.48 -5.84 5.76
C PRO A 138 4.07 -6.72 6.95
N TYR A 139 4.01 -6.15 8.16
CA TYR A 139 3.73 -6.86 9.41
C TYR A 139 2.25 -6.82 9.82
N LEU A 140 1.41 -6.03 9.14
CA LEU A 140 0.00 -5.85 9.49
C LEU A 140 -0.94 -6.94 8.93
N GLY A 141 -0.39 -8.02 8.36
CA GLY A 141 -1.19 -9.09 7.75
C GLY A 141 -1.92 -8.68 6.46
N ILE A 142 -1.53 -7.54 5.87
CA ILE A 142 -2.12 -6.97 4.66
C ILE A 142 -1.96 -7.91 3.47
N VAL A 143 -0.77 -8.50 3.28
CA VAL A 143 -0.50 -9.42 2.16
C VAL A 143 -1.44 -10.62 2.21
N LYS A 144 -1.48 -11.32 3.34
CA LYS A 144 -2.32 -12.51 3.51
C LYS A 144 -3.79 -12.22 3.21
N THR A 145 -4.33 -11.17 3.83
CA THR A 145 -5.74 -10.78 3.66
C THR A 145 -6.04 -10.41 2.20
N SER A 146 -5.15 -9.64 1.57
CA SER A 146 -5.29 -9.25 0.16
C SER A 146 -5.25 -10.47 -0.76
N GLN A 147 -4.31 -11.40 -0.56
CA GLN A 147 -4.25 -12.63 -1.34
C GLN A 147 -5.52 -13.48 -1.18
N GLU A 148 -6.06 -13.61 0.03
CA GLU A 148 -7.32 -14.33 0.27
C GLU A 148 -8.50 -13.69 -0.48
N HIS A 149 -8.61 -12.37 -0.46
CA HIS A 149 -9.64 -11.64 -1.21
C HIS A 149 -9.45 -11.78 -2.72
N THR A 150 -8.22 -11.60 -3.21
CA THR A 150 -7.86 -11.80 -4.61
C THR A 150 -8.23 -13.20 -5.09
N ARG A 151 -7.91 -14.25 -4.31
CA ARG A 151 -8.28 -15.64 -4.65
C ARG A 151 -9.79 -15.77 -4.83
N LYS A 152 -10.59 -15.22 -3.91
CA LYS A 152 -12.06 -15.28 -4.00
C LYS A 152 -12.58 -14.58 -5.26
N MET A 153 -12.11 -13.37 -5.53
CA MET A 153 -12.52 -12.58 -6.70
C MET A 153 -12.13 -13.27 -8.01
N MET A 154 -10.87 -13.72 -8.13
CA MET A 154 -10.38 -14.41 -9.32
C MET A 154 -11.05 -15.77 -9.52
N HIS A 155 -11.33 -16.51 -8.45
CA HIS A 155 -12.08 -17.75 -8.54
C HIS A 155 -13.49 -17.52 -9.11
N SER A 156 -14.19 -16.48 -8.64
CA SER A 156 -15.49 -16.10 -9.19
C SER A 156 -15.41 -15.71 -10.67
N LEU A 157 -14.40 -14.92 -11.06
CA LEU A 157 -14.18 -14.53 -12.45
C LEU A 157 -13.92 -15.75 -13.35
N LEU A 158 -12.97 -16.59 -12.99
CA LEU A 158 -12.58 -17.76 -13.78
C LEU A 158 -13.73 -18.78 -13.89
N LYS A 159 -14.53 -18.92 -12.83
CA LYS A 159 -15.73 -19.75 -12.87
C LYS A 159 -16.77 -19.21 -13.86
N ALA A 160 -16.97 -17.89 -13.89
CA ALA A 160 -17.85 -17.25 -14.87
C ALA A 160 -17.36 -17.39 -16.31
N LEU A 161 -16.05 -17.61 -16.52
CA LEU A 161 -15.45 -17.92 -17.82
C LEU A 161 -15.55 -19.40 -18.22
N GLY A 162 -16.13 -20.26 -17.38
CA GLY A 162 -16.40 -21.67 -17.68
C GLY A 162 -15.38 -22.68 -17.11
N PHE A 163 -14.45 -22.23 -16.26
CA PHE A 163 -13.52 -23.13 -15.58
C PHE A 163 -14.14 -23.73 -14.32
N ASN A 164 -13.92 -25.03 -14.11
CA ASN A 164 -14.46 -25.78 -12.97
C ASN A 164 -13.40 -26.12 -11.94
N GLU A 165 -12.17 -26.40 -12.39
CA GLU A 165 -11.05 -26.78 -11.54
C GLU A 165 -10.01 -25.65 -11.59
N ILE A 166 -10.01 -24.78 -10.56
CA ILE A 166 -9.26 -23.53 -10.56
C ILE A 166 -8.18 -23.57 -9.48
N TYR A 167 -6.91 -23.45 -9.88
CA TYR A 167 -5.76 -23.35 -9.01
C TYR A 167 -5.13 -21.96 -9.12
N ILE A 168 -5.02 -21.26 -8.00
CA ILE A 168 -4.48 -19.89 -7.94
C ILE A 168 -3.29 -19.89 -6.98
N SER A 169 -2.11 -19.58 -7.50
CA SER A 169 -0.90 -19.31 -6.73
C SER A 169 -0.48 -17.85 -6.88
N PHE A 170 0.44 -17.40 -6.03
CA PHE A 170 1.12 -16.12 -6.19
C PHE A 170 2.61 -16.38 -6.47
N GLN A 171 3.23 -15.50 -7.25
CA GLN A 171 4.66 -15.59 -7.58
C GLN A 171 5.55 -15.42 -6.34
N ASP A 172 5.15 -14.54 -5.41
CA ASP A 172 5.76 -14.40 -4.08
C ASP A 172 4.76 -13.85 -3.04
N ASP A 173 5.14 -13.95 -1.76
CA ASP A 173 4.39 -13.47 -0.59
C ASP A 173 4.89 -12.09 -0.10
N GLY A 174 5.63 -11.35 -0.92
CA GLY A 174 6.08 -10.01 -0.64
C GLY A 174 4.99 -8.96 -0.83
N LEU A 175 5.14 -7.82 -0.14
CA LEU A 175 4.37 -6.62 -0.43
C LEU A 175 5.20 -5.72 -1.35
N LYS A 176 4.73 -5.51 -2.58
CA LYS A 176 5.33 -4.52 -3.48
C LYS A 176 4.77 -3.14 -3.17
N ILE A 177 5.63 -2.22 -2.79
CA ILE A 177 5.24 -0.81 -2.60
C ILE A 177 5.67 -0.07 -3.87
N ARG A 178 4.72 0.42 -4.67
CA ARG A 178 5.04 1.26 -5.84
C ARG A 178 5.81 2.48 -5.32
N GLN A 179 7.08 2.61 -5.70
CA GLN A 179 7.82 3.84 -5.47
C GLN A 179 7.17 4.92 -6.34
N VAL A 180 6.73 6.01 -5.73
CA VAL A 180 6.26 7.17 -6.49
C VAL A 180 7.50 7.80 -7.11
N THR A 181 7.69 7.61 -8.43
CA THR A 181 8.66 8.41 -9.18
C THR A 181 8.10 9.83 -9.22
N ILE A 182 8.53 10.67 -8.28
CA ILE A 182 8.25 12.11 -8.35
C ILE A 182 9.13 12.66 -9.47
N ASN A 183 8.60 12.69 -10.68
CA ASN A 183 9.13 13.51 -11.76
C ASN A 183 8.61 14.94 -11.58
N ASP A 184 8.98 15.60 -10.49
CA ASP A 184 8.78 17.04 -10.37
C ASP A 184 10.03 17.72 -10.92
N PRO A 185 9.92 18.63 -11.91
CA PRO A 185 11.03 19.49 -12.27
C PRO A 185 11.35 20.33 -11.04
N VAL A 186 12.59 20.24 -10.56
CA VAL A 186 13.13 21.17 -9.58
C VAL A 186 13.15 22.53 -10.27
N ASP A 187 12.11 23.33 -10.07
CA ASP A 187 12.18 24.75 -10.33
C ASP A 187 13.23 25.33 -9.38
N SER A 188 14.45 25.44 -9.92
CA SER A 188 15.55 26.13 -9.30
C SER A 188 15.15 27.58 -9.06
N VAL A 189 14.72 27.88 -7.82
CA VAL A 189 14.59 29.25 -7.34
C VAL A 189 16.01 29.81 -7.23
N THR A 190 16.40 30.61 -8.23
CA THR A 190 17.61 31.42 -8.17
C THR A 190 17.33 32.63 -7.28
N PRO A 191 18.17 32.91 -6.27
CA PRO A 191 18.00 34.10 -5.45
C PRO A 191 18.38 35.34 -6.28
N LYS A 192 17.54 36.37 -6.20
CA LYS A 192 17.79 37.70 -6.75
C LYS A 192 18.28 38.64 -5.66
#